data_AF-E0NRV5-F1
#
_entry.id   AF-E0NRV5-F1
#
_cell.length_a   1.000
_cell.length_b   1.000
_cell.length_c   1.000
_cell.angle_alpha   90.00
_cell.angle_beta   90.00
_cell.angle_gamma   90.00
#
_symmetry.space_group_name_H-M   'P 1'
#
loop_
_entity.id
_entity.type
_entity.pdbx_description
1 polymer ?
#
loop_
_entity_poly.entity_id
_entity_poly.type
_entity_poly.pdbx_seq_one_letter_code
_entity_poly.pdbx_strand_id
1 'polypeptide(L)'
;MDMTDNHEQLIQDFFAEHMPEIEDNGFTERVMRRLPVPARRINRIWTAICAAAGVAAFVLLQGWNDCSNIWADIVGYAATCAHSIDIVHMQPLTFAGGLVVLTLVAGYNAVTSEP
;
A
#
# COMPACT_ATOMS: atom_id res chain seq x y z
N MET A 1 48.62 10.90 6.30
CA MET A 1 48.53 11.92 5.25
C MET A 1 49.73 11.68 4.35
N ASP A 2 49.90 10.47 3.83
CA ASP A 2 49.16 9.76 2.78
C ASP A 2 49.34 10.41 1.39
N MET A 3 50.05 9.70 0.51
CA MET A 3 50.53 10.17 -0.80
C MET A 3 49.38 10.45 -1.79
N THR A 4 48.19 9.94 -1.47
CA THR A 4 46.93 10.13 -2.19
C THR A 4 46.47 11.59 -2.14
N ASP A 5 46.59 12.24 -0.97
CA ASP A 5 46.15 13.62 -0.74
C ASP A 5 46.91 14.62 -1.64
N ASN A 6 48.21 14.36 -1.87
CA ASN A 6 49.07 15.23 -2.66
C ASN A 6 48.83 15.09 -4.17
N HIS A 7 48.43 13.89 -4.61
CA HIS A 7 48.10 13.64 -6.02
C HIS A 7 46.77 14.29 -6.40
N GLU A 8 45.80 14.27 -5.49
CA GLU A 8 44.48 14.87 -5.69
C GLU A 8 44.58 16.40 -5.75
N GLN A 9 45.45 17.00 -4.93
CA GLN A 9 45.80 18.42 -5.02
C GLN A 9 46.47 18.78 -6.36
N LEU A 10 47.43 17.97 -6.82
CA LEU A 10 48.11 18.21 -8.10
C LEU A 10 47.15 18.15 -9.29
N ILE A 11 46.21 17.20 -9.26
CA ILE A 11 45.18 17.06 -10.29
C ILE A 11 44.25 18.27 -10.26
N GLN A 12 43.84 18.71 -9.08
CA GLN A 12 42.95 19.85 -8.90
C GLN A 12 43.59 21.15 -9.38
N ASP A 13 44.86 21.38 -9.05
CA ASP A 13 45.64 22.54 -9.49
C ASP A 13 45.88 22.51 -11.01
N PHE A 14 46.18 21.33 -11.58
CA PHE A 14 46.32 21.18 -13.03
C PHE A 14 45.03 21.48 -13.79
N PHE A 15 43.87 21.02 -13.29
CA PHE A 15 42.58 21.37 -13.88
C PHE A 15 42.20 22.83 -13.62
N ALA A 16 42.53 23.40 -12.47
CA ALA A 16 42.28 24.82 -12.19
C ALA A 16 43.08 25.74 -13.13
N GLU A 17 44.31 25.37 -13.48
CA GLU A 17 45.21 26.18 -14.31
C GLU A 17 45.03 25.93 -15.82
N HIS A 18 44.49 24.78 -16.24
CA HIS A 18 44.37 24.41 -17.65
C HIS A 18 42.96 24.11 -18.16
N MET A 19 41.92 24.16 -17.32
CA MET A 19 40.55 24.01 -17.79
C MET A 19 40.11 25.31 -18.45
N PRO A 20 40.00 25.37 -19.79
CA PRO A 20 39.38 26.53 -20.42
C PRO A 20 37.94 26.54 -19.91
N GLU A 21 37.45 27.69 -19.48
CA GLU A 21 36.03 27.90 -19.22
C GLU A 21 35.32 27.82 -20.57
N ILE A 22 35.00 26.59 -21.00
CA ILE A 22 34.25 26.35 -22.23
C ILE A 22 32.84 26.83 -21.94
N GLU A 23 32.50 28.03 -22.42
CA GLU A 23 31.11 28.45 -22.46
C GLU A 23 30.30 27.34 -23.12
N ASP A 24 29.30 26.84 -22.39
CA ASP A 24 28.36 25.87 -22.91
C ASP A 24 27.52 26.59 -23.96
N ASN A 25 28.05 26.61 -25.18
CA ASN A 25 27.55 27.28 -26.38
C ASN A 25 26.21 26.66 -26.84
N GLY A 26 25.26 26.45 -25.94
CA GLY A 26 24.03 25.69 -26.13
C GLY A 26 24.26 24.21 -26.41
N PHE A 27 25.40 23.62 -26.03
CA PHE A 27 25.67 22.19 -26.24
C PHE A 27 24.71 21.36 -25.38
N THR A 28 24.55 21.68 -24.09
CA THR A 28 23.59 20.99 -23.21
C THR A 28 22.18 21.08 -23.75
N GLU A 29 21.74 22.23 -24.24
CA GLU A 29 20.40 22.39 -24.82
C GLU A 29 20.23 21.54 -26.10
N ARG A 30 21.24 21.52 -26.98
CA ARG A 30 21.23 20.69 -28.20
C ARG A 30 21.24 19.19 -27.86
N VAL A 31 21.94 18.76 -26.81
CA VAL A 31 21.97 17.37 -26.35
C VAL A 31 20.64 16.99 -25.71
N MET A 32 20.12 17.82 -24.79
CA MET A 32 18.84 17.62 -24.11
C MET A 32 17.67 17.57 -25.11
N ARG A 33 17.70 18.40 -26.17
CA ARG A 33 16.68 18.40 -27.23
C ARG A 33 16.79 17.19 -28.16
N ARG A 34 17.97 16.55 -28.25
CA ARG A 34 18.18 15.29 -28.97
C ARG A 34 17.83 14.05 -28.15
N LEU A 35 17.60 14.19 -26.84
CA LEU A 35 17.04 13.10 -26.05
C LEU A 35 15.64 12.78 -26.60
N PRO A 36 15.27 11.49 -26.72
CA PRO A 36 14.00 11.09 -27.31
C PRO A 36 12.83 11.45 -26.39
N VAL A 37 12.40 12.71 -26.44
CA VAL A 37 11.09 13.20 -25.97
C VAL A 37 9.91 12.39 -26.55
N PRO A 38 9.96 11.83 -27.78
CA PRO A 38 8.85 11.03 -28.33
C PRO A 38 8.47 9.81 -27.48
N ALA A 39 9.43 9.18 -26.80
CA ALA A 39 9.16 8.00 -25.98
C ALA A 39 8.17 8.28 -24.85
N ARG A 40 8.23 9.48 -24.24
CA ARG A 40 7.29 9.89 -23.19
C ARG A 40 5.87 10.06 -23.72
N ARG A 41 5.71 10.59 -24.94
CA ARG A 41 4.38 10.78 -25.55
C ARG A 41 3.77 9.45 -25.96
N ILE A 42 4.57 8.56 -26.56
CA ILE A 42 4.15 7.21 -26.94
C ILE A 42 3.74 6.42 -25.69
N ASN A 43 4.55 6.47 -24.63
CA ASN A 43 4.21 5.80 -23.37
C ASN A 43 2.88 6.31 -22.81
N ARG A 44 2.66 7.64 -22.81
CA ARG A 44 1.43 8.25 -22.31
C ARG A 44 0.19 7.87 -23.13
N ILE A 45 0.32 7.80 -24.45
CA ILE A 45 -0.76 7.32 -25.34
C ILE A 45 -1.05 5.85 -25.03
N TRP A 46 -0.02 5.04 -24.84
CA TRP A 46 -0.19 3.65 -24.44
C TRP A 46 -0.87 3.52 -23.08
N THR A 47 -0.47 4.31 -22.08
CA THR A 47 -1.13 4.27 -20.77
C THR A 47 -2.60 4.67 -20.87
N ALA A 48 -2.92 5.66 -21.71
CA ALA A 48 -4.29 6.08 -21.95
C ALA A 48 -5.13 4.99 -22.63
N ILE A 49 -4.56 4.27 -23.61
CA ILE A 49 -5.20 3.13 -24.26
C ILE A 49 -5.46 1.99 -23.26
N CYS A 50 -4.46 1.63 -22.46
CA CYS A 50 -4.61 0.60 -21.43
C CYS A 50 -5.67 0.98 -20.37
N ALA A 51 -5.67 2.24 -19.93
CA ALA A 51 -6.67 2.74 -18.99
C ALA A 51 -8.08 2.69 -19.60
N ALA A 52 -8.24 3.11 -20.86
CA ALA A 52 -9.51 3.03 -21.56
C ALA A 52 -9.98 1.58 -21.73
N ALA A 53 -9.07 0.65 -22.04
CA ALA A 53 -9.38 -0.77 -22.12
C ALA A 53 -9.84 -1.35 -20.77
N GLY A 54 -9.20 -0.95 -19.67
CA GLY A 54 -9.62 -1.35 -18.32
C GLY A 54 -11.02 -0.83 -17.96
N VAL A 55 -11.31 0.43 -18.28
CA VAL A 55 -12.66 1.02 -18.08
C VAL A 55 -13.70 0.32 -18.95
N ALA A 56 -13.39 0.06 -20.23
CA ALA A 56 -14.28 -0.65 -21.12
C ALA A 56 -14.57 -2.08 -20.63
N ALA A 57 -13.55 -2.80 -20.18
CA ALA A 57 -13.72 -4.12 -19.59
C ALA A 57 -14.61 -4.08 -18.34
N PHE A 58 -14.40 -3.09 -17.46
CA PHE A 58 -15.24 -2.90 -16.27
C PHE A 58 -16.72 -2.68 -16.62
N VAL A 59 -17.01 -1.90 -17.66
CA VAL A 59 -18.39 -1.65 -18.11
C VAL A 59 -19.00 -2.88 -18.79
N LEU A 60 -18.25 -3.56 -19.68
CA LEU A 60 -18.74 -4.73 -20.43
C LEU A 60 -19.00 -5.93 -19.52
N LEU A 61 -18.17 -6.12 -18.51
CA LEU A 61 -18.32 -7.18 -17.51
C LEU A 61 -19.35 -6.82 -16.43
N GLN A 62 -20.03 -5.67 -16.54
CA GLN A 62 -20.99 -5.20 -15.55
C GLN A 62 -20.39 -5.17 -14.13
N GLY A 63 -19.15 -4.69 -13.96
CA GLY A 63 -18.47 -4.68 -12.65
C GLY A 63 -19.23 -3.92 -11.56
N TRP A 64 -20.19 -3.06 -11.94
CA TRP A 64 -21.13 -2.45 -11.03
C TRP A 64 -22.05 -3.46 -10.32
N ASN A 65 -22.53 -4.47 -11.04
CA ASN A 65 -23.37 -5.53 -10.48
C ASN A 65 -22.55 -6.38 -9.49
N ASP A 66 -21.31 -6.70 -9.82
CA ASP A 66 -20.41 -7.44 -8.93
C ASP A 66 -20.10 -6.67 -7.64
N CYS A 67 -19.84 -5.36 -7.72
CA CYS A 67 -19.65 -4.54 -6.52
C CYS A 67 -20.88 -4.50 -5.62
N SER A 68 -22.07 -4.41 -6.21
CA SER A 68 -23.33 -4.41 -5.44
C SER A 68 -23.61 -5.76 -4.78
N ASN A 69 -23.27 -6.86 -5.47
CA ASN A 69 -23.42 -8.22 -4.95
C ASN A 69 -22.45 -8.48 -3.79
N ILE A 70 -21.18 -8.09 -3.93
CA ILE A 70 -20.19 -8.21 -2.85
C ILE A 70 -20.63 -7.43 -1.60
N TRP A 71 -21.16 -6.22 -1.79
CA TRP A 71 -21.68 -5.42 -0.68
C TRP A 71 -22.90 -6.07 -0.02
N ALA A 72 -23.85 -6.54 -0.83
CA ALA A 72 -25.04 -7.23 -0.35
C ALA A 72 -24.68 -8.53 0.40
N ASP A 73 -23.70 -9.27 -0.09
CA ASP A 73 -23.19 -10.49 0.54
C ASP A 73 -22.53 -10.18 1.89
N ILE A 74 -21.65 -9.17 1.97
CA ILE A 74 -21.01 -8.78 3.23
C ILE A 74 -22.05 -8.39 4.29
N VAL A 75 -23.04 -7.58 3.91
CA VAL A 75 -24.14 -7.18 4.80
C VAL A 75 -25.01 -8.37 5.17
N GLY A 76 -25.29 -9.26 4.20
CA GLY A 76 -26.03 -10.50 4.39
C GLY A 76 -25.33 -11.44 5.37
N TYR A 77 -24.01 -11.61 5.28
CA TYR A 77 -23.23 -12.39 6.23
C TYR A 77 -23.22 -11.76 7.62
N ALA A 78 -23.07 -10.44 7.73
CA ALA A 78 -23.12 -9.76 9.03
C ALA A 78 -24.51 -9.86 9.68
N ALA A 79 -25.58 -9.68 8.90
CA ALA A 79 -26.96 -9.85 9.35
C ALA A 79 -27.27 -11.30 9.71
N THR A 80 -26.75 -12.26 8.95
CA THR A 80 -26.87 -13.69 9.25
C THR A 80 -26.13 -14.01 10.54
N CYS A 81 -24.93 -13.51 10.78
CA CYS A 81 -24.22 -13.66 12.06
C CYS A 81 -25.03 -13.05 13.22
N ALA A 82 -25.63 -11.87 13.03
CA ALA A 82 -26.47 -11.25 14.04
C ALA A 82 -27.76 -12.04 14.32
N HIS A 83 -28.35 -12.66 13.28
CA HIS A 83 -29.58 -13.44 13.39
C HIS A 83 -29.33 -14.90 13.84
N SER A 84 -28.12 -15.43 13.61
CA SER A 84 -27.66 -16.74 14.08
C SER A 84 -27.00 -16.68 15.46
N ILE A 85 -26.78 -15.49 16.02
CA ILE A 85 -26.82 -15.29 17.48
C ILE A 85 -28.28 -15.46 17.88
N ASP A 86 -28.70 -16.72 17.91
CA ASP A 86 -30.03 -17.12 18.28
C ASP A 86 -30.11 -17.06 19.81
N ILE A 87 -30.25 -15.85 20.36
CA ILE A 87 -30.41 -15.62 21.81
C ILE A 87 -31.63 -16.41 22.34
N VAL A 88 -32.55 -16.78 21.43
CA VAL A 88 -33.79 -17.51 21.71
C VAL A 88 -33.63 -19.03 21.57
N HIS A 89 -32.60 -19.54 20.89
CA HIS A 89 -32.28 -20.98 20.78
C HIS A 89 -30.95 -21.38 21.42
N MET A 90 -30.32 -20.48 22.16
CA MET A 90 -29.24 -20.82 23.06
C MET A 90 -29.82 -21.66 24.20
N GLN A 91 -29.60 -22.99 24.13
CA GLN A 91 -30.14 -23.96 25.08
C GLN A 91 -29.98 -23.45 26.52
N PRO A 92 -31.03 -23.42 27.37
CA PRO A 92 -30.95 -22.92 28.74
C PRO A 92 -29.80 -23.51 29.57
N LEU A 93 -29.37 -24.73 29.20
CA LEU A 93 -28.23 -25.43 29.78
C LEU A 93 -26.88 -24.70 29.60
N THR A 94 -26.63 -24.04 28.46
CA THR A 94 -25.35 -23.35 28.21
C THR A 94 -25.24 -22.07 29.04
N PHE A 95 -26.34 -21.34 29.21
CA PHE A 95 -26.42 -20.21 30.14
C PHE A 95 -26.27 -20.66 31.59
N ALA A 96 -26.95 -21.74 32.00
CA ALA A 96 -26.78 -22.31 33.33
C ALA A 96 -25.34 -22.75 33.58
N GLY A 97 -24.71 -23.40 32.59
CA GLY A 97 -23.30 -23.79 32.63
C GLY A 97 -22.36 -22.58 32.76
N GLY A 98 -22.59 -21.52 31.98
CA GLY A 98 -21.82 -20.28 32.07
C GLY A 98 -21.95 -19.61 33.45
N LEU A 99 -23.16 -19.54 34.01
CA LEU A 99 -23.38 -19.01 35.36
C LEU A 99 -22.69 -19.85 36.43
N VAL A 100 -22.76 -21.18 36.36
CA VAL A 100 -22.09 -22.09 37.31
C VAL A 100 -20.58 -21.93 37.26
N VAL A 101 -20.00 -21.83 36.06
CA VAL A 101 -18.55 -21.61 35.92
C VAL A 101 -18.17 -20.23 36.47
N LEU A 102 -18.94 -19.18 36.19
CA LEU A 102 -18.68 -17.83 36.71
C LEU A 102 -18.78 -17.77 38.24
N THR A 103 -19.77 -18.41 38.85
CA THR A 103 -19.91 -18.44 40.32
C THR A 103 -18.82 -19.27 40.97
N LEU A 104 -18.39 -20.37 40.34
CA LEU A 104 -17.29 -21.20 40.82
C LEU A 104 -15.96 -20.46 40.72
N VAL A 105 -15.70 -19.77 39.60
CA VAL A 105 -14.50 -18.94 39.42
C VAL A 105 -14.53 -17.74 40.38
N ALA A 106 -15.67 -17.06 40.53
CA ALA A 106 -15.81 -15.95 41.47
C ALA A 106 -15.65 -16.40 42.93
N GLY A 107 -16.21 -17.57 43.28
CA GLY A 107 -16.05 -18.18 44.61
C GLY A 107 -14.63 -18.64 44.87
N TYR A 108 -13.99 -19.30 43.91
CA TYR A 108 -12.58 -19.66 43.97
C TYR A 108 -11.72 -18.41 44.14
N ASN A 109 -11.94 -17.40 43.29
CA ASN A 109 -11.23 -16.14 43.36
C ASN A 109 -11.47 -15.42 44.69
N ALA A 110 -12.69 -15.45 45.25
CA ALA A 110 -12.99 -14.85 46.56
C ALA A 110 -12.23 -15.57 47.70
N VAL A 111 -12.13 -16.89 47.65
CA VAL A 111 -11.42 -17.71 48.64
C VAL A 111 -9.89 -17.56 48.51
N THR A 112 -9.37 -17.44 47.28
CA THR A 112 -7.94 -17.22 47.05
C THR A 112 -7.54 -15.74 47.09
N SER A 113 -8.51 -14.81 47.14
CA SER A 113 -8.26 -13.37 47.29
C SER A 113 -8.09 -12.92 48.74
N GLU A 114 -7.89 -13.85 49.68
CA GLU A 114 -7.29 -13.48 50.96
C GLU A 114 -5.90 -12.85 50.69
N PRO A 115 -5.55 -11.75 51.40
CA PRO A 115 -4.41 -10.90 51.07
C PRO A 115 -3.04 -11.59 51.22
#